data_AF-A0A2T0U5R3-F1
#
_entry.id   AF-A0A2T0U5R3-F1
#
_cell.length_a   1.000
_cell.length_b   1.000
_cell.length_c   1.000
_cell.angle_alpha   90.00
_cell.angle_beta   90.00
_cell.angle_gamma   90.00
#
_symmetry.space_group_name_H-M   'P 1'
#
loop_
_entity.id
_entity.type
_entity.pdbx_description
1 polymer ?
#
loop_
_entity_poly.entity_id
_entity_poly.type
_entity_poly.pdbx_seq_one_letter_code
_entity_poly.pdbx_strand_id
1 'polypeptide(L)'
;MCWNKLSSGLLMLGLILFQGATTLLAQDETREFKVFQFPADKIPVIDGKSGDWDLVPHSYTVGMDQLWDDSKKHNNADQRNLDVKVKVAWVNGLNRLYFLYEAYDDYWDFSHPGLHNDTFELIVDADQSGGPFIDRFHPNKSLDSLDAYFSFHGVHAQNYHIFTPAVGKDWTLVWGSQPWIKELPYANAAYDFNFKPGQKGKLTMEFWITPFDYAGAEGPSRAVESVLTENKNIGLCWAVIDYDDVDAKSHNGFWNLSKEHTMYGNASYSLPFKLMPLESRFRRPLEANWSFKILNSEERSVAFKDESYGEIQSWRWDFGDQTSSTEQNPVHRYKNRGKYVVTLYIKGPRGEDRRAKVWDVVVR
;
A
#
# COMPACT_ATOMS: atom_id res chain seq x y z
N MET A 1 -62.66 -20.76 59.89
CA MET A 1 -61.33 -20.32 60.38
C MET A 1 -60.29 -21.16 59.64
N CYS A 2 -59.88 -20.72 58.45
CA CYS A 2 -58.62 -20.02 58.19
C CYS A 2 -57.38 -20.90 58.43
N TRP A 3 -56.92 -21.57 57.37
CA TRP A 3 -55.51 -21.90 57.17
C TRP A 3 -54.99 -20.94 56.11
N ASN A 4 -54.14 -20.00 56.53
CA ASN A 4 -53.59 -18.96 55.68
C ASN A 4 -52.37 -19.47 54.91
N LYS A 5 -52.35 -19.07 53.63
CA LYS A 5 -51.37 -19.39 52.60
C LYS A 5 -49.97 -18.86 52.95
N LEU A 6 -48.96 -19.69 52.68
CA LEU A 6 -47.57 -19.28 52.55
C LEU A 6 -47.38 -18.39 51.31
N SER A 7 -46.68 -17.29 51.53
CA SER A 7 -46.36 -16.25 50.55
C SER A 7 -45.33 -16.71 49.53
N SER A 8 -45.64 -16.44 48.27
CA SER A 8 -44.78 -16.50 47.09
C SER A 8 -43.67 -15.45 47.17
N GLY A 9 -42.42 -15.88 47.26
CA GLY A 9 -41.24 -15.06 46.99
C GLY A 9 -40.84 -15.19 45.52
N LEU A 10 -41.06 -14.13 44.74
CA LEU A 10 -40.52 -14.00 43.39
C LEU A 10 -39.02 -13.74 43.49
N LEU A 11 -38.18 -14.68 43.04
CA LEU A 11 -36.77 -14.42 42.76
C LEU A 11 -36.67 -13.71 41.40
N MET A 12 -36.40 -12.40 41.41
CA MET A 12 -35.90 -11.69 40.24
C MET A 12 -34.45 -12.13 40.00
N LEU A 13 -34.24 -13.00 39.01
CA LEU A 13 -32.94 -13.24 38.39
C LEU A 13 -32.62 -12.03 37.51
N GLY A 14 -31.82 -11.10 38.02
CA GLY A 14 -31.20 -10.06 37.21
C GLY A 14 -30.18 -10.70 36.27
N LEU A 15 -30.48 -10.72 34.97
CA LEU A 15 -29.50 -11.01 33.94
C LEU A 15 -28.48 -9.84 33.93
N ILE A 16 -27.30 -10.06 34.50
CA ILE A 16 -26.15 -9.20 34.27
C ILE A 16 -25.62 -9.58 32.89
N LEU A 17 -26.07 -8.87 31.86
CA LEU A 17 -25.41 -8.86 30.56
C LEU A 17 -24.05 -8.21 30.74
N PHE A 18 -23.00 -9.03 30.90
CA PHE A 18 -21.64 -8.60 30.64
C PHE A 18 -21.53 -8.32 29.13
N GLN A 19 -21.85 -7.10 28.72
CA GLN A 19 -21.29 -6.56 27.49
C GLN A 19 -19.79 -6.38 27.74
N GLY A 20 -19.02 -7.42 27.43
CA GLY A 20 -17.60 -7.28 27.20
C GLY A 20 -17.42 -6.39 25.98
N ALA A 21 -17.40 -5.08 26.20
CA ALA A 21 -16.83 -4.17 25.24
C ALA A 21 -15.36 -4.56 25.11
N THR A 22 -15.01 -5.26 24.03
CA THR A 22 -13.64 -5.32 23.56
C THR A 22 -13.25 -3.88 23.24
N THR A 23 -12.61 -3.20 24.19
CA THR A 23 -11.88 -1.99 23.90
C THR A 23 -10.79 -2.38 22.92
N LEU A 24 -11.02 -2.15 21.63
CA LEU A 24 -9.94 -1.90 20.69
C LEU A 24 -9.12 -0.80 21.36
N LEU A 25 -7.96 -1.15 21.92
CA LEU A 25 -6.95 -0.16 22.23
C LEU A 25 -6.57 0.42 20.87
N ALA A 26 -7.16 1.57 20.53
CA ALA A 26 -6.64 2.41 19.47
C ALA A 26 -5.18 2.64 19.83
N GLN A 27 -4.28 2.22 18.94
CA GLN A 27 -2.85 2.46 19.10
C GLN A 27 -2.66 3.96 19.32
N ASP A 28 -2.00 4.36 20.41
CA ASP A 28 -1.63 5.76 20.66
C ASP A 28 -0.43 6.13 19.77
N GLU A 29 -0.61 5.94 18.48
CA GLU A 29 0.37 6.08 17.43
C GLU A 29 -0.23 7.01 16.38
N THR A 30 0.34 8.20 16.28
CA THR A 30 -0.18 9.32 15.49
C THR A 30 0.67 9.60 14.25
N ARG A 31 1.75 8.83 14.06
CA ARG A 31 2.62 8.99 12.91
C ARG A 31 1.90 8.55 11.63
N GLU A 32 1.98 9.41 10.62
CA GLU A 32 1.55 9.13 9.27
C GLU A 32 2.71 9.40 8.31
N PHE A 33 2.83 8.57 7.29
CA PHE A 33 3.88 8.67 6.30
C PHE A 33 3.31 8.95 4.92
N LYS A 34 4.19 9.30 3.99
CA LYS A 34 3.82 9.66 2.61
C LYS A 34 4.43 8.67 1.65
N VAL A 35 3.64 8.29 0.65
CA VAL A 35 4.09 7.50 -0.50
C VAL A 35 4.16 8.44 -1.70
N PHE A 36 5.35 8.58 -2.26
CA PHE A 36 5.61 9.49 -3.37
C PHE A 36 4.97 8.98 -4.66
N GLN A 37 4.28 9.83 -5.43
CA GLN A 37 3.78 9.42 -6.75
C GLN A 37 4.79 9.79 -7.84
N PHE A 38 5.40 8.77 -8.48
CA PHE A 38 6.21 8.98 -9.67
C PHE A 38 5.32 9.39 -10.86
N PRO A 39 5.78 10.36 -11.68
CA PRO A 39 5.20 10.62 -12.99
C PRO A 39 5.25 9.36 -13.87
N ALA A 40 4.24 9.17 -14.72
CA ALA A 40 4.13 7.97 -15.56
C ALA A 40 5.30 7.82 -16.58
N ASP A 41 6.01 8.90 -16.89
CA ASP A 41 7.20 8.94 -17.76
C ASP A 41 8.53 8.84 -16.99
N LYS A 42 8.48 8.64 -15.67
CA LYS A 42 9.64 8.55 -14.76
C LYS A 42 9.50 7.38 -13.79
N ILE A 43 8.93 6.27 -14.24
CA ILE A 43 8.82 5.04 -13.44
C ILE A 43 10.24 4.58 -13.07
N PRO A 44 10.56 4.33 -11.79
CA PRO A 44 11.89 3.90 -11.40
C PRO A 44 12.21 2.53 -11.99
N VAL A 45 13.45 2.38 -12.46
CA VAL A 45 13.98 1.13 -13.00
C VAL A 45 14.55 0.32 -11.86
N ILE A 46 14.15 -0.95 -11.75
CA ILE A 46 14.69 -1.85 -10.71
C ILE A 46 16.05 -2.37 -11.17
N ASP A 47 17.11 -1.62 -10.90
CA ASP A 47 18.50 -1.97 -11.24
C ASP A 47 19.49 -1.88 -10.06
N GLY A 48 18.99 -1.55 -8.87
CA GLY A 48 19.76 -1.45 -7.63
C GLY A 48 20.39 -0.08 -7.44
N LYS A 49 20.12 0.90 -8.31
CA LYS A 49 20.70 2.25 -8.24
C LYS A 49 19.66 3.28 -7.85
N SER A 50 19.97 4.10 -6.84
CA SER A 50 19.06 5.11 -6.33
C SER A 50 18.86 6.35 -7.22
N GLY A 51 19.45 6.42 -8.42
CA GLY A 51 19.44 7.62 -9.26
C GLY A 51 18.03 8.08 -9.68
N ASP A 52 17.11 7.15 -9.91
CA ASP A 52 15.71 7.49 -10.22
C ASP A 52 15.00 8.15 -9.03
N TRP A 53 15.47 7.90 -7.80
CA TRP A 53 14.90 8.39 -6.55
C TRP A 53 15.42 9.76 -6.12
N ASP A 54 16.36 10.36 -6.85
CA ASP A 54 16.85 11.72 -6.61
C ASP A 54 15.73 12.76 -6.70
N LEU A 55 14.67 12.45 -7.47
CA LEU A 55 13.49 13.30 -7.55
C LEU A 55 12.60 13.22 -6.30
N VAL A 56 12.73 12.19 -5.46
CA VAL A 56 11.90 11.97 -4.26
C VAL A 56 12.44 12.79 -3.09
N PRO A 57 11.72 13.81 -2.58
CA PRO A 57 12.20 14.69 -1.52
C PRO A 57 12.55 13.93 -0.23
N HIS A 58 13.53 14.44 0.53
CA HIS A 58 13.92 13.85 1.81
C HIS A 58 12.76 13.68 2.81
N SER A 59 11.72 14.51 2.73
CA SER A 59 10.52 14.41 3.58
C SER A 59 9.68 13.13 3.39
N TYR A 60 9.98 12.32 2.38
CA TYR A 60 9.38 10.99 2.17
C TYR A 60 10.25 9.86 2.74
N THR A 61 11.41 10.18 3.31
CA THR A 61 12.34 9.19 3.86
C THR A 61 11.88 8.81 5.27
N VAL A 62 11.74 7.52 5.51
CA VAL A 62 11.59 6.95 6.84
C VAL A 62 12.96 6.43 7.24
N GLY A 63 13.58 7.09 8.23
CA GLY A 63 14.91 6.77 8.70
C GLY A 63 14.92 5.95 9.98
N MET A 64 16.13 5.58 10.40
CA MET A 64 16.40 4.88 11.66
C MET A 64 15.86 5.61 12.90
N ASP A 65 15.73 6.95 12.85
CA ASP A 65 15.16 7.77 13.92
C ASP A 65 13.65 7.52 14.16
N GLN A 66 12.99 6.81 13.24
CA GLN A 66 11.59 6.42 13.34
C GLN A 66 11.41 4.96 13.80
N LEU A 67 12.51 4.23 14.02
CA LEU A 67 12.50 2.83 14.46
C LEU A 67 12.94 2.72 15.93
N TRP A 68 12.55 1.63 16.61
CA TRP A 68 13.15 1.24 17.89
C TRP A 68 13.51 -0.24 17.88
N ASP A 69 14.50 -0.58 18.69
CA ASP A 69 14.87 -1.97 18.91
C ASP A 69 13.91 -2.63 19.90
N ASP A 70 13.05 -3.48 19.37
CA ASP A 70 12.08 -4.25 20.13
C ASP A 70 12.70 -5.49 20.80
N SER A 71 13.94 -5.85 20.42
CA SER A 71 14.71 -6.89 21.12
C SER A 71 15.27 -6.44 22.47
N LYS A 72 15.26 -5.12 22.74
CA LYS A 72 15.80 -4.46 23.94
C LYS A 72 17.30 -4.67 24.14
N LYS A 73 18.04 -4.98 23.06
CA LYS A 73 19.50 -5.11 23.07
C LYS A 73 20.16 -3.74 22.96
N HIS A 74 19.51 -2.80 22.28
CA HIS A 74 19.97 -1.45 22.04
C HIS A 74 19.03 -0.43 22.68
N ASN A 75 19.58 0.46 23.51
CA ASN A 75 18.79 1.54 24.12
C ASN A 75 18.51 2.70 23.17
N ASN A 76 19.36 2.89 22.16
CA ASN A 76 19.25 3.93 21.14
C ASN A 76 19.82 3.40 19.83
N ALA A 77 19.35 3.93 18.69
CA ALA A 77 19.97 3.67 17.39
C ALA A 77 21.40 4.22 17.32
N ASP A 78 22.34 3.39 16.86
CA ASP A 78 23.71 3.82 16.51
C ASP A 78 23.93 3.62 15.01
N GLN A 79 23.94 4.72 14.26
CA GLN A 79 24.13 4.74 12.80
C GLN A 79 25.49 4.17 12.35
N ARG A 80 26.43 3.94 13.28
CA ARG A 80 27.71 3.29 12.98
C ARG A 80 27.65 1.77 13.02
N ASN A 81 26.60 1.22 13.65
CA ASN A 81 26.24 -0.19 13.57
C ASN A 81 25.22 -0.35 12.44
N LEU A 82 24.03 0.24 12.57
CA LEU A 82 22.97 0.16 11.55
C LEU A 82 22.35 1.53 11.24
N ASP A 83 22.35 1.93 9.96
CA ASP A 83 21.67 3.15 9.46
C ASP A 83 20.80 2.82 8.26
N VAL A 84 19.47 2.85 8.44
CA VAL A 84 18.48 2.47 7.42
C VAL A 84 17.67 3.69 6.98
N LYS A 85 17.43 3.78 5.66
CA LYS A 85 16.57 4.76 5.02
C LYS A 85 15.66 4.05 4.02
N VAL A 86 14.36 4.26 4.17
CA VAL A 86 13.35 3.71 3.28
C VAL A 86 12.56 4.84 2.64
N LYS A 87 12.38 4.79 1.31
CA LYS A 87 11.40 5.60 0.60
C LYS A 87 10.39 4.66 -0.05
N VAL A 88 9.12 5.04 0.02
CA VAL A 88 8.03 4.32 -0.63
C VAL A 88 7.42 5.21 -1.70
N ALA A 89 7.15 4.63 -2.85
CA ALA A 89 6.55 5.33 -3.98
C ALA A 89 5.51 4.47 -4.70
N TRP A 90 4.75 5.10 -5.59
CA TRP A 90 3.75 4.44 -6.42
C TRP A 90 3.61 5.17 -7.76
N VAL A 91 2.98 4.52 -8.74
CA VAL A 91 2.64 5.12 -10.04
C VAL A 91 1.16 4.94 -10.26
N ASN A 92 0.46 6.03 -10.59
CA ASN A 92 -0.97 5.98 -10.83
C ASN A 92 -1.32 5.03 -11.98
N GLY A 93 -2.24 4.10 -11.74
CA GLY A 93 -2.71 3.14 -12.73
C GLY A 93 -1.84 1.90 -12.93
N LEU A 94 -0.74 1.73 -12.18
CA LEU A 94 0.09 0.50 -12.25
C LEU A 94 -0.17 -0.49 -11.10
N ASN A 95 -0.91 -0.11 -10.05
CA ASN A 95 -1.14 -0.90 -8.84
C ASN A 95 0.15 -1.53 -8.28
N ARG A 96 1.22 -0.74 -8.21
CA ARG A 96 2.52 -1.15 -7.66
C ARG A 96 2.99 -0.17 -6.60
N LEU A 97 3.54 -0.74 -5.53
CA LEU A 97 4.34 -0.01 -4.55
C LEU A 97 5.81 -0.27 -4.86
N TYR A 98 6.56 0.81 -5.02
CA TYR A 98 8.00 0.82 -5.24
C TYR A 98 8.69 1.20 -3.95
N PHE A 99 9.84 0.59 -3.69
CA PHE A 99 10.62 0.80 -2.48
C PHE A 99 12.07 1.02 -2.86
N LEU A 100 12.67 2.04 -2.24
CA LEU A 100 14.12 2.17 -2.13
C LEU A 100 14.48 1.93 -0.68
N TYR A 101 15.31 0.92 -0.46
CA TYR A 101 15.92 0.60 0.82
C TYR A 101 17.42 0.87 0.70
N GLU A 102 17.94 1.81 1.48
CA GLU A 102 19.36 2.08 1.60
C GLU A 102 19.77 1.83 3.04
N ALA A 103 20.77 0.97 3.23
CA ALA A 103 21.28 0.63 4.54
C ALA A 103 22.80 0.63 4.57
N TYR A 104 23.35 1.14 5.67
CA TYR A 104 24.69 0.81 6.12
C TYR A 104 24.57 -0.15 7.29
N ASP A 105 25.46 -1.13 7.28
CA ASP A 105 25.66 -2.07 8.38
C ASP A 105 27.15 -2.23 8.69
N ASP A 106 27.50 -2.46 9.95
CA ASP A 106 28.86 -2.81 10.37
C ASP A 106 29.17 -4.31 10.26
N TYR A 107 28.15 -5.15 10.10
CA TYR A 107 28.32 -6.56 9.77
C TYR A 107 27.12 -7.07 8.96
N TRP A 108 27.36 -7.41 7.69
CA TRP A 108 26.33 -8.07 6.88
C TRP A 108 26.41 -9.60 6.99
N ASP A 109 25.42 -10.25 7.59
CA ASP A 109 25.21 -11.69 7.53
C ASP A 109 24.27 -12.10 6.39
N PHE A 110 24.82 -12.87 5.46
CA PHE A 110 24.09 -13.57 4.41
C PHE A 110 24.83 -14.88 4.05
N SER A 111 25.50 -15.48 5.04
CA SER A 111 26.36 -16.65 4.84
C SER A 111 25.55 -17.94 4.67
N HIS A 112 24.37 -17.99 5.27
CA HIS A 112 23.53 -19.18 5.31
C HIS A 112 22.34 -19.10 4.32
N PRO A 113 21.91 -20.24 3.76
CA PRO A 113 20.79 -20.28 2.83
C PRO A 113 19.41 -20.09 3.53
N GLY A 114 19.38 -20.16 4.87
CA GLY A 114 18.16 -20.07 5.66
C GLY A 114 17.76 -18.65 6.07
N LEU A 115 16.97 -18.58 7.15
CA LEU A 115 16.43 -17.35 7.73
C LEU A 115 17.45 -16.49 8.49
N HIS A 116 18.60 -17.07 8.83
CA HIS A 116 19.68 -16.33 9.47
C HIS A 116 20.40 -15.49 8.42
N ASN A 117 19.93 -14.26 8.25
CA ASN A 117 20.39 -13.26 7.29
C ASN A 117 19.86 -11.91 7.76
N ASP A 118 20.60 -10.82 7.53
CA ASP A 118 20.01 -9.49 7.63
C ASP A 118 18.78 -9.37 6.75
N THR A 119 17.74 -8.82 7.33
CA THR A 119 16.41 -8.88 6.74
C THR A 119 15.73 -7.53 6.84
N PHE A 120 15.10 -7.13 5.74
CA PHE A 120 14.03 -6.14 5.72
C PHE A 120 12.67 -6.86 5.64
N GLU A 121 11.96 -6.96 6.76
CA GLU A 121 10.65 -7.63 6.82
C GLU A 121 9.54 -6.60 6.59
N LEU A 122 8.80 -6.70 5.49
CA LEU A 122 7.77 -5.75 5.07
C LEU A 122 6.36 -6.34 5.20
N ILE A 123 5.47 -5.61 5.86
CA ILE A 123 4.05 -5.92 6.00
C ILE A 123 3.23 -4.93 5.15
N VAL A 124 2.25 -5.45 4.40
CA VAL A 124 1.39 -4.68 3.50
C VAL A 124 -0.08 -5.03 3.72
N ASP A 125 -0.89 -4.02 4.03
CA ASP A 125 -2.35 -4.08 4.17
C ASP A 125 -2.97 -2.88 3.43
N ALA A 126 -3.07 -2.98 2.10
CA ALA A 126 -3.31 -1.82 1.24
C ALA A 126 -4.78 -1.37 1.17
N ASP A 127 -5.73 -2.15 1.66
CA ASP A 127 -7.11 -1.72 1.93
C ASP A 127 -7.36 -1.34 3.39
N GLN A 128 -6.36 -1.49 4.26
CA GLN A 128 -6.43 -1.26 5.71
C GLN A 128 -7.49 -2.12 6.38
N SER A 129 -7.64 -3.37 5.93
CA SER A 129 -8.53 -4.36 6.53
C SER A 129 -8.21 -4.62 8.01
N GLY A 130 -6.94 -4.52 8.38
CA GLY A 130 -6.43 -4.73 9.73
C GLY A 130 -6.60 -6.17 10.24
N GLY A 131 -6.32 -6.37 11.52
CA GLY A 131 -6.50 -7.64 12.20
C GLY A 131 -5.36 -8.65 12.00
N PRO A 132 -5.44 -9.80 12.70
CA PRO A 132 -4.46 -10.86 12.54
C PRO A 132 -4.49 -11.39 11.11
N PHE A 133 -3.34 -11.69 10.53
CA PHE A 133 -3.23 -12.24 9.17
C PHE A 133 -2.34 -13.48 9.07
N ILE A 134 -1.93 -14.06 10.21
CA ILE A 134 -1.17 -15.32 10.25
C ILE A 134 -1.95 -16.39 10.99
N ASP A 135 -1.69 -17.65 10.64
CA ASP A 135 -2.31 -18.85 11.24
C ASP A 135 -2.18 -18.88 12.77
N ARG A 136 -1.01 -18.49 13.31
CA ARG A 136 -0.77 -18.41 14.76
C ARG A 136 -1.79 -17.52 15.48
N PHE A 137 -2.19 -16.42 14.83
CA PHE A 137 -3.13 -15.45 15.37
C PHE A 137 -4.55 -15.62 14.84
N HIS A 138 -4.82 -16.72 14.11
CA HIS A 138 -6.13 -17.00 13.52
C HIS A 138 -7.26 -16.90 14.57
N PRO A 139 -8.38 -16.22 14.27
CA PRO A 139 -9.46 -16.02 15.24
C PRO A 139 -10.20 -17.32 15.57
N ASN A 140 -10.35 -18.21 14.59
CA ASN A 140 -10.88 -19.54 14.84
C ASN A 140 -9.78 -20.50 15.31
N LYS A 141 -9.75 -20.81 16.60
CA LYS A 141 -8.76 -21.71 17.22
C LYS A 141 -9.07 -23.21 17.06
N SER A 142 -10.19 -23.58 16.44
CA SER A 142 -10.54 -24.98 16.20
C SER A 142 -10.02 -25.54 14.87
N LEU A 143 -9.50 -24.69 13.99
CA LEU A 143 -8.86 -25.13 12.74
C LEU A 143 -7.50 -25.77 13.04
N ASP A 144 -7.16 -26.78 12.24
CA ASP A 144 -5.79 -27.30 12.21
C ASP A 144 -4.82 -26.23 11.68
N SER A 145 -3.54 -26.31 12.10
CA SER A 145 -2.53 -25.32 11.74
C SER A 145 -2.30 -25.22 10.23
N LEU A 146 -2.32 -26.34 9.49
CA LEU A 146 -2.12 -26.30 8.04
C LEU A 146 -3.35 -25.71 7.32
N ASP A 147 -4.55 -26.04 7.78
CA ASP A 147 -5.78 -25.48 7.22
C ASP A 147 -5.84 -23.96 7.47
N ALA A 148 -5.47 -23.51 8.68
CA ALA A 148 -5.33 -22.08 8.98
C ALA A 148 -4.24 -21.42 8.14
N TYR A 149 -3.12 -22.09 7.89
CA TYR A 149 -2.06 -21.57 7.03
C TYR A 149 -2.56 -21.32 5.60
N PHE A 150 -3.16 -22.32 4.94
CA PHE A 150 -3.61 -22.19 3.55
C PHE A 150 -4.83 -21.28 3.36
N SER A 151 -5.69 -21.13 4.38
CA SER A 151 -6.91 -20.32 4.27
C SER A 151 -6.75 -18.87 4.73
N PHE A 152 -5.69 -18.55 5.47
CA PHE A 152 -5.59 -17.25 6.15
C PHE A 152 -4.20 -16.61 6.13
N HIS A 153 -3.13 -17.40 6.22
CA HIS A 153 -1.78 -16.87 6.44
C HIS A 153 -1.28 -16.07 5.24
N GLY A 154 -1.25 -14.75 5.41
CA GLY A 154 -0.80 -13.79 4.42
C GLY A 154 -1.87 -13.45 3.35
N VAL A 155 -3.12 -13.89 3.54
CA VAL A 155 -4.13 -13.84 2.46
C VAL A 155 -4.71 -12.44 2.25
N HIS A 156 -5.08 -11.72 3.31
CA HIS A 156 -5.67 -10.37 3.22
C HIS A 156 -4.66 -9.24 3.50
N ALA A 157 -3.55 -9.56 4.16
CA ALA A 157 -2.39 -8.70 4.31
C ALA A 157 -1.14 -9.57 4.11
N GLN A 158 -0.09 -9.03 3.49
CA GLN A 158 1.08 -9.80 3.07
C GLN A 158 2.30 -9.45 3.91
N ASN A 159 3.13 -10.46 4.21
CA ASN A 159 4.43 -10.30 4.86
C ASN A 159 5.54 -10.84 3.94
N TYR A 160 6.50 -9.97 3.63
CA TYR A 160 7.67 -10.24 2.81
C TYR A 160 8.92 -10.17 3.69
N HIS A 161 9.55 -11.31 3.92
CA HIS A 161 10.84 -11.41 4.60
C HIS A 161 11.94 -11.25 3.54
N ILE A 162 12.39 -10.02 3.30
CA ILE A 162 13.31 -9.68 2.20
C ILE A 162 14.75 -9.77 2.69
N PHE A 163 15.57 -10.58 2.04
CA PHE A 163 16.97 -10.79 2.45
C PHE A 163 17.85 -9.66 1.90
N THR A 164 18.74 -9.12 2.74
CA THR A 164 19.60 -7.98 2.39
C THR A 164 21.07 -8.32 2.63
N PRO A 165 21.86 -8.63 1.59
CA PRO A 165 21.45 -9.02 0.24
C PRO A 165 21.02 -10.49 0.16
N ALA A 166 20.33 -10.85 -0.93
CA ALA A 166 20.05 -12.24 -1.27
C ALA A 166 21.13 -12.80 -2.22
N VAL A 167 22.03 -13.62 -1.70
CA VAL A 167 23.06 -14.30 -2.50
C VAL A 167 22.84 -15.80 -2.48
N GLY A 168 22.62 -16.40 -3.66
CA GLY A 168 22.42 -17.85 -3.80
C GLY A 168 21.07 -18.37 -3.28
N LYS A 169 20.08 -17.49 -3.09
CA LYS A 169 18.70 -17.80 -2.70
C LYS A 169 17.73 -16.76 -3.28
N ASP A 170 16.44 -17.03 -3.17
CA ASP A 170 15.40 -16.08 -3.57
C ASP A 170 15.55 -14.76 -2.82
N TRP A 171 15.18 -13.65 -3.45
CA TRP A 171 15.28 -12.32 -2.86
C TRP A 171 14.42 -12.14 -1.60
N THR A 172 13.32 -12.89 -1.51
CA THR A 172 12.41 -12.86 -0.36
C THR A 172 11.79 -14.22 -0.08
N LEU A 173 11.49 -14.47 1.19
CA LEU A 173 10.47 -15.41 1.62
C LEU A 173 9.15 -14.66 1.80
N VAL A 174 8.11 -15.07 1.09
CA VAL A 174 6.74 -14.66 1.40
C VAL A 174 6.30 -15.49 2.59
N TRP A 175 6.07 -14.86 3.74
CA TRP A 175 5.56 -15.54 4.92
C TRP A 175 4.04 -15.68 4.79
N GLY A 176 3.64 -16.66 4.00
CA GLY A 176 2.25 -16.92 3.66
C GLY A 176 2.12 -18.05 2.65
N SER A 177 0.89 -18.45 2.38
CA SER A 177 0.55 -19.57 1.49
C SER A 177 0.72 -19.29 -0.01
N GLN A 178 1.15 -18.08 -0.37
CA GLN A 178 1.13 -17.52 -1.72
C GLN A 178 2.53 -17.09 -2.21
N PRO A 179 3.53 -17.99 -2.29
CA PRO A 179 4.89 -17.61 -2.67
C PRO A 179 4.98 -16.99 -4.08
N TRP A 180 3.97 -17.17 -4.93
CA TRP A 180 3.90 -16.61 -6.28
C TRP A 180 3.85 -15.07 -6.32
N ILE A 181 3.51 -14.38 -5.22
CA ILE A 181 3.46 -12.90 -5.19
C ILE A 181 4.84 -12.24 -5.29
N LYS A 182 5.93 -12.98 -5.05
CA LYS A 182 7.30 -12.47 -5.14
C LYS A 182 7.93 -12.58 -6.52
N GLU A 183 7.21 -13.16 -7.47
CA GLU A 183 7.67 -13.41 -8.83
C GLU A 183 7.07 -12.39 -9.81
N LEU A 184 7.65 -12.26 -11.00
CA LEU A 184 7.00 -11.56 -12.09
C LEU A 184 5.65 -12.26 -12.43
N PRO A 185 4.58 -11.50 -12.70
CA PRO A 185 4.53 -10.05 -12.91
C PRO A 185 4.16 -9.22 -11.65
N TYR A 186 4.27 -9.77 -10.45
CA TYR A 186 3.81 -9.18 -9.19
C TYR A 186 4.90 -8.57 -8.34
N ALA A 187 6.16 -8.98 -8.52
CA ALA A 187 7.27 -8.32 -7.89
C ALA A 187 8.55 -8.41 -8.72
N ASN A 188 9.49 -7.51 -8.42
CA ASN A 188 10.86 -7.56 -8.90
C ASN A 188 11.78 -6.83 -7.92
N ALA A 189 13.03 -7.28 -7.79
CA ALA A 189 14.01 -6.67 -6.90
C ALA A 189 15.41 -6.64 -7.54
N ALA A 190 16.21 -5.66 -7.14
CA ALA A 190 17.62 -5.54 -7.52
C ALA A 190 18.42 -4.92 -6.37
N TYR A 191 19.72 -5.24 -6.34
CA TYR A 191 20.64 -4.83 -5.28
C TYR A 191 21.92 -4.25 -5.88
N ASP A 192 22.49 -3.24 -5.22
CA ASP A 192 23.86 -2.77 -5.42
C ASP A 192 24.61 -2.81 -4.08
N PHE A 193 25.71 -3.57 -4.05
CA PHE A 193 26.59 -3.71 -2.90
C PHE A 193 27.95 -4.27 -3.32
N ASN A 194 28.99 -4.03 -2.51
CA ASN A 194 30.36 -4.48 -2.79
C ASN A 194 31.08 -4.94 -1.51
N PHE A 195 30.46 -5.86 -0.79
CA PHE A 195 30.99 -6.48 0.42
C PHE A 195 30.72 -7.99 0.42
N LYS A 196 31.41 -8.71 1.30
CA LYS A 196 31.24 -10.15 1.53
C LYS A 196 30.56 -10.39 2.89
N PRO A 197 30.05 -11.61 3.17
CA PRO A 197 29.51 -11.90 4.49
C PRO A 197 30.51 -11.57 5.61
N GLY A 198 29.99 -10.98 6.68
CA GLY A 198 30.71 -10.50 7.85
C GLY A 198 31.55 -9.23 7.66
N GLN A 199 31.36 -8.53 6.55
CA GLN A 199 31.98 -7.22 6.31
C GLN A 199 30.94 -6.11 6.48
N LYS A 200 31.38 -4.97 7.01
CA LYS A 200 30.64 -3.71 6.92
C LYS A 200 30.48 -3.23 5.49
N GLY A 201 29.40 -2.51 5.21
CA GLY A 201 29.20 -1.92 3.91
C GLY A 201 27.86 -1.22 3.74
N LYS A 202 27.68 -0.61 2.57
CA LYS A 202 26.40 -0.04 2.16
C LYS A 202 25.74 -0.94 1.14
N LEU A 203 24.44 -1.15 1.33
CA LEU A 203 23.55 -1.83 0.42
C LEU A 203 22.48 -0.86 -0.05
N THR A 204 22.27 -0.83 -1.36
CA THR A 204 21.08 -0.23 -1.97
C THR A 204 20.25 -1.35 -2.55
N MET A 205 18.96 -1.36 -2.24
CA MET A 205 17.99 -2.27 -2.81
C MET A 205 16.81 -1.47 -3.35
N GLU A 206 16.40 -1.82 -4.56
CA GLU A 206 15.15 -1.36 -5.15
C GLU A 206 14.26 -2.56 -5.39
N PHE A 207 12.98 -2.40 -5.12
CA PHE A 207 12.00 -3.40 -5.50
C PHE A 207 10.63 -2.77 -5.73
N TRP A 208 9.77 -3.49 -6.42
CA TRP A 208 8.34 -3.21 -6.38
C TRP A 208 7.56 -4.48 -6.13
N ILE A 209 6.37 -4.29 -5.56
CA ILE A 209 5.38 -5.33 -5.33
C ILE A 209 3.99 -4.83 -5.77
N THR A 210 3.15 -5.75 -6.19
CA THR A 210 1.71 -5.55 -6.32
C THR A 210 1.05 -5.91 -4.99
N PRO A 211 0.35 -4.96 -4.32
CA PRO A 211 -0.42 -5.26 -3.12
C PRO A 211 -1.75 -5.96 -3.46
N PHE A 212 -2.25 -6.79 -2.54
CA PHE A 212 -3.48 -7.55 -2.74
C PHE A 212 -4.44 -7.41 -1.56
N ASP A 213 -5.72 -7.15 -1.86
CA ASP A 213 -6.83 -7.27 -0.89
C ASP A 213 -7.14 -8.75 -0.63
N TYR A 214 -6.77 -9.63 -1.57
CA TYR A 214 -6.81 -11.08 -1.41
C TYR A 214 -5.74 -11.78 -2.27
N ALA A 215 -4.88 -12.60 -1.66
CA ALA A 215 -3.90 -13.44 -2.34
C ALA A 215 -3.78 -14.81 -1.64
N GLY A 216 -4.53 -15.80 -2.14
CA GLY A 216 -4.53 -17.16 -1.59
C GLY A 216 -3.59 -18.15 -2.30
N ALA A 217 -3.51 -19.35 -1.73
CA ALA A 217 -2.77 -20.49 -2.27
C ALA A 217 -3.30 -20.97 -3.64
N GLU A 218 -4.55 -20.64 -3.97
CA GLU A 218 -5.20 -20.94 -5.25
C GLU A 218 -4.54 -20.25 -6.45
N GLY A 219 -3.69 -19.25 -6.18
CA GLY A 219 -2.92 -18.57 -7.19
C GLY A 219 -3.61 -17.34 -7.79
N PRO A 220 -2.95 -16.70 -8.76
CA PRO A 220 -3.32 -15.36 -9.23
C PRO A 220 -4.70 -15.26 -9.88
N SER A 221 -5.25 -16.36 -10.41
CA SER A 221 -6.58 -16.36 -11.03
C SER A 221 -7.74 -16.03 -10.07
N ARG A 222 -7.48 -16.15 -8.75
CA ARG A 222 -8.43 -15.84 -7.68
C ARG A 222 -8.01 -14.63 -6.85
N ALA A 223 -6.82 -14.08 -7.10
CA ALA A 223 -6.31 -12.95 -6.37
C ALA A 223 -7.06 -11.67 -6.74
N VAL A 224 -7.10 -10.73 -5.79
CA VAL A 224 -7.68 -9.41 -5.94
C VAL A 224 -6.59 -8.40 -5.61
N GLU A 225 -6.02 -7.77 -6.64
CA GLU A 225 -5.07 -6.68 -6.47
C GLU A 225 -5.75 -5.50 -5.76
N SER A 226 -5.04 -4.89 -4.81
CA SER A 226 -5.50 -3.66 -4.18
C SER A 226 -5.54 -2.53 -5.20
N VAL A 227 -6.59 -1.72 -5.14
CA VAL A 227 -6.69 -0.51 -5.97
C VAL A 227 -6.00 0.65 -5.26
N LEU A 228 -4.95 1.18 -5.87
CA LEU A 228 -4.19 2.34 -5.37
C LEU A 228 -4.70 3.63 -6.02
N THR A 229 -5.08 4.62 -5.21
CA THR A 229 -5.63 5.90 -5.67
C THR A 229 -5.08 7.08 -4.87
N GLU A 230 -5.06 8.27 -5.49
CA GLU A 230 -4.56 9.47 -4.83
C GLU A 230 -5.31 9.75 -3.52
N ASN A 231 -4.55 10.10 -2.48
CA ASN A 231 -4.99 10.38 -1.11
C ASN A 231 -5.54 9.19 -0.31
N LYS A 232 -5.56 7.98 -0.87
CA LYS A 232 -5.87 6.76 -0.12
C LYS A 232 -4.75 6.50 0.90
N ASN A 233 -5.13 6.10 2.11
CA ASN A 233 -4.19 5.54 3.09
C ASN A 233 -4.07 4.03 2.84
N ILE A 234 -2.84 3.53 2.91
CA ILE A 234 -2.52 2.10 2.95
C ILE A 234 -1.83 1.79 4.28
N GLY A 235 -1.95 0.56 4.77
CA GLY A 235 -1.21 0.07 5.93
C GLY A 235 0.13 -0.48 5.50
N LEU A 236 1.22 0.10 6.00
CA LEU A 236 2.56 -0.47 5.88
C LEU A 236 3.22 -0.54 7.25
N CYS A 237 4.03 -1.56 7.46
CA CYS A 237 4.98 -1.62 8.56
C CYS A 237 6.18 -2.45 8.13
N TRP A 238 7.30 -2.29 8.82
CA TRP A 238 8.44 -3.15 8.60
C TRP A 238 9.31 -3.31 9.84
N ALA A 239 10.12 -4.36 9.82
CA ALA A 239 11.23 -4.58 10.72
C ALA A 239 12.55 -4.65 9.95
N VAL A 240 13.64 -4.29 10.62
CA VAL A 240 15.00 -4.62 10.19
C VAL A 240 15.58 -5.57 11.23
N ILE A 241 15.88 -6.79 10.80
CA ILE A 241 16.48 -7.82 11.63
C ILE A 241 17.96 -7.85 11.29
N ASP A 242 18.77 -7.52 12.28
CA ASP A 242 20.20 -7.26 12.17
C ASP A 242 20.98 -8.41 12.82
N TYR A 243 21.91 -9.03 12.10
CA TYR A 243 22.68 -10.21 12.52
C TYR A 243 24.18 -9.95 12.41
N ASP A 244 24.86 -9.74 13.54
CA ASP A 244 26.32 -9.48 13.55
C ASP A 244 27.21 -10.75 13.63
N ASP A 245 26.62 -11.94 13.64
CA ASP A 245 27.37 -13.18 13.83
C ASP A 245 26.63 -14.40 13.23
N VAL A 246 27.34 -15.11 12.36
CA VAL A 246 26.84 -16.30 11.65
C VAL A 246 26.57 -17.48 12.58
N ASP A 247 27.30 -17.56 13.70
CA ASP A 247 27.15 -18.64 14.69
C ASP A 247 26.23 -18.23 15.85
N ALA A 248 25.76 -16.98 15.89
CA ALA A 248 24.88 -16.52 16.94
C ALA A 248 23.52 -17.21 16.89
N LYS A 249 22.94 -17.47 18.05
CA LYS A 249 21.60 -18.10 18.15
C LYS A 249 20.45 -17.12 17.96
N SER A 250 20.73 -15.82 17.85
CA SER A 250 19.75 -14.74 17.75
C SER A 250 20.36 -13.53 17.05
N HIS A 251 19.53 -12.77 16.34
CA HIS A 251 19.84 -11.46 15.77
C HIS A 251 20.43 -10.48 16.80
N ASN A 252 21.30 -9.57 16.39
CA ASN A 252 21.82 -8.45 17.17
C ASN A 252 20.77 -7.38 17.47
N GLY A 253 19.85 -7.11 16.53
CA GLY A 253 18.78 -6.12 16.70
C GLY A 253 17.49 -6.53 15.99
N PHE A 254 16.35 -6.03 16.49
CA PHE A 254 15.05 -6.16 15.81
C PHE A 254 14.37 -4.79 15.80
N TRP A 255 14.63 -4.03 14.74
CA TRP A 255 14.25 -2.63 14.64
C TRP A 255 12.90 -2.47 13.97
N ASN A 256 11.88 -2.12 14.75
CA ASN A 256 10.49 -2.05 14.29
C ASN A 256 10.04 -0.63 13.97
N LEU A 257 9.22 -0.50 12.91
CA LEU A 257 8.50 0.73 12.63
C LEU A 257 7.24 0.90 13.48
N SER A 258 6.59 -0.19 13.93
CA SER A 258 5.38 -0.19 14.79
C SER A 258 5.62 -0.73 16.20
N LYS A 259 5.17 0.00 17.23
CA LYS A 259 5.57 -0.22 18.65
C LYS A 259 5.14 -1.56 19.22
N GLU A 260 4.43 -2.34 18.42
CA GLU A 260 3.87 -3.63 18.75
C GLU A 260 4.70 -4.73 18.06
N HIS A 261 5.41 -5.54 18.86
CA HIS A 261 6.23 -6.65 18.37
C HIS A 261 5.49 -7.58 17.39
N THR A 262 4.20 -7.79 17.62
CA THR A 262 3.35 -8.71 16.85
C THR A 262 2.86 -8.14 15.52
N MET A 263 3.36 -6.98 15.10
CA MET A 263 3.04 -6.37 13.80
C MET A 263 3.29 -7.31 12.61
N TYR A 264 4.26 -8.23 12.73
CA TYR A 264 4.57 -9.25 11.72
C TYR A 264 3.39 -10.18 11.38
N GLY A 265 2.36 -10.23 12.23
CA GLY A 265 1.21 -11.09 12.05
C GLY A 265 -0.14 -10.44 12.31
N ASN A 266 -0.18 -9.15 12.61
CA ASN A 266 -1.41 -8.40 12.83
C ASN A 266 -1.33 -7.01 12.20
N ALA A 267 -2.09 -6.83 11.13
CA ALA A 267 -2.12 -5.63 10.30
C ALA A 267 -2.77 -4.42 11.00
N SER A 268 -3.50 -4.63 12.11
CA SER A 268 -3.96 -3.52 12.95
C SER A 268 -2.81 -2.71 13.58
N TYR A 269 -1.58 -3.24 13.56
CA TYR A 269 -0.40 -2.54 14.02
C TYR A 269 0.39 -1.89 12.88
N SER A 270 -0.14 -1.92 11.65
CA SER A 270 0.45 -1.15 10.54
C SER A 270 0.25 0.35 10.73
N LEU A 271 1.11 1.14 10.11
CA LEU A 271 1.01 2.60 10.13
C LEU A 271 0.39 3.11 8.84
N PRO A 272 -0.33 4.24 8.88
CA PRO A 272 -0.92 4.84 7.69
C PRO A 272 0.17 5.46 6.80
N PHE A 273 0.22 5.02 5.56
CA PHE A 273 1.01 5.58 4.48
C PHE A 273 0.06 6.18 3.45
N LYS A 274 0.06 7.51 3.31
CA LYS A 274 -0.81 8.21 2.38
C LYS A 274 -0.23 8.22 0.98
N LEU A 275 -0.96 7.67 0.02
CA LEU A 275 -0.65 7.76 -1.40
C LEU A 275 -0.77 9.22 -1.86
N MET A 276 0.36 9.93 -1.96
CA MET A 276 0.34 11.34 -2.31
C MET A 276 -0.11 11.53 -3.76
N PRO A 277 -0.85 12.61 -4.08
CA PRO A 277 -1.14 12.98 -5.45
C PRO A 277 0.14 13.41 -6.19
N LEU A 278 0.11 13.42 -7.53
CA LEU A 278 1.24 13.92 -8.33
C LEU A 278 1.65 15.32 -7.85
N GLU A 279 2.93 15.54 -7.54
CA GLU A 279 3.36 16.87 -7.09
C GLU A 279 3.17 17.92 -8.19
N SER A 280 2.85 19.15 -7.81
CA SER A 280 2.54 20.24 -8.74
C SER A 280 3.66 20.53 -9.75
N ARG A 281 4.93 20.30 -9.38
CA ARG A 281 6.09 20.44 -10.26
C ARG A 281 6.15 19.43 -11.41
N PHE A 282 5.41 18.32 -11.32
CA PHE A 282 5.29 17.32 -12.39
C PHE A 282 3.98 17.43 -13.17
N ARG A 283 3.02 18.23 -12.68
CA ARG A 283 1.76 18.47 -13.36
C ARG A 283 1.93 19.58 -14.39
N ARG A 284 1.18 19.49 -15.49
CA ARG A 284 1.00 20.67 -16.36
C ARG A 284 0.26 21.75 -15.56
N PRO A 285 0.54 23.05 -15.79
CA PRO A 285 -0.15 24.15 -15.08
C PRO A 285 -1.67 24.13 -15.26
N LEU A 286 -2.13 23.56 -16.37
CA LEU A 286 -3.51 23.39 -16.78
C LEU A 286 -3.58 22.13 -17.66
N GLU A 287 -4.50 21.21 -17.38
CA GLU A 287 -4.68 19.99 -18.17
C GLU A 287 -6.17 19.66 -18.34
N ALA A 288 -6.61 19.57 -19.60
CA ALA A 288 -7.99 19.23 -19.91
C ALA A 288 -8.22 17.73 -19.70
N ASN A 289 -9.26 17.37 -18.95
CA ASN A 289 -9.72 16.00 -18.86
C ASN A 289 -11.22 15.94 -18.59
N TRP A 290 -11.86 14.83 -18.98
CA TRP A 290 -13.29 14.68 -18.78
C TRP A 290 -13.77 13.23 -18.92
N SER A 291 -14.96 12.97 -18.38
CA SER A 291 -15.72 11.73 -18.54
C SER A 291 -17.16 12.01 -18.96
N PHE A 292 -17.92 10.96 -19.32
CA PHE A 292 -19.32 11.09 -19.68
C PHE A 292 -20.12 9.86 -19.22
N LYS A 293 -21.43 10.04 -19.09
CA LYS A 293 -22.39 8.95 -18.82
C LYS A 293 -23.60 9.11 -19.72
N ILE A 294 -23.99 8.04 -20.42
CA ILE A 294 -25.27 7.98 -21.12
C ILE A 294 -26.37 7.94 -20.04
N LEU A 295 -27.19 8.99 -19.97
CA LEU A 295 -28.29 9.08 -19.02
C LEU A 295 -29.51 8.32 -19.53
N ASN A 296 -29.80 8.49 -20.82
CA ASN A 296 -30.94 7.86 -21.48
C ASN A 296 -30.60 7.60 -22.95
N SER A 297 -30.57 6.33 -23.34
CA SER A 297 -30.21 5.92 -24.70
C SER A 297 -31.30 6.26 -25.72
N GLU A 298 -32.59 6.15 -25.37
CA GLU A 298 -33.70 6.44 -26.29
C GLU A 298 -33.78 7.93 -26.63
N GLU A 299 -33.46 8.74 -25.65
CA GLU A 299 -33.41 10.20 -25.78
C GLU A 299 -32.08 10.72 -26.30
N ARG A 300 -31.05 9.86 -26.41
CA ARG A 300 -29.66 10.23 -26.73
C ARG A 300 -29.12 11.35 -25.81
N SER A 301 -29.47 11.24 -24.52
CA SER A 301 -29.07 12.18 -23.49
C SER A 301 -27.80 11.71 -22.80
N VAL A 302 -26.78 12.57 -22.77
CA VAL A 302 -25.45 12.28 -22.23
C VAL A 302 -25.05 13.40 -21.25
N ALA A 303 -24.67 13.01 -20.04
CA ALA A 303 -24.03 13.91 -19.08
C ALA A 303 -22.52 13.91 -19.30
N PHE A 304 -21.93 15.09 -19.36
CA PHE A 304 -20.49 15.30 -19.40
C PHE A 304 -20.00 15.81 -18.06
N LYS A 305 -18.83 15.35 -17.65
CA LYS A 305 -18.20 15.75 -16.39
C LYS A 305 -16.78 16.22 -16.66
N ASP A 306 -16.49 17.44 -16.23
CA ASP A 306 -15.14 17.98 -16.19
C ASP A 306 -14.31 17.25 -15.13
N GLU A 307 -13.11 16.82 -15.53
CA GLU A 307 -12.11 16.19 -14.67
C GLU A 307 -10.74 16.86 -14.84
N SER A 308 -10.75 18.08 -15.39
CA SER A 308 -9.56 18.85 -15.70
C SER A 308 -8.81 19.27 -14.44
N TYR A 309 -7.51 19.49 -14.58
CA TYR A 309 -6.63 19.94 -13.52
C TYR A 309 -6.13 21.37 -13.78
N GLY A 310 -5.96 22.15 -12.70
CA GLY A 310 -5.42 23.51 -12.72
C GLY A 310 -6.44 24.58 -12.34
N GLU A 311 -6.00 25.84 -12.31
CA GLU A 311 -6.88 26.99 -12.08
C GLU A 311 -7.62 27.32 -13.39
N ILE A 312 -8.87 26.87 -13.51
CA ILE A 312 -9.69 27.02 -14.72
C ILE A 312 -10.65 28.19 -14.54
N GLN A 313 -10.73 29.07 -15.54
CA GLN A 313 -11.63 30.23 -15.58
C GLN A 313 -12.80 30.05 -16.55
N SER A 314 -12.67 29.20 -17.56
CA SER A 314 -13.75 28.95 -18.53
C SER A 314 -13.64 27.59 -19.19
N TRP A 315 -14.81 27.01 -19.52
CA TRP A 315 -14.98 25.77 -20.26
C TRP A 315 -15.66 26.05 -21.59
N ARG A 316 -15.32 25.26 -22.61
CA ARG A 316 -16.07 25.18 -23.86
C ARG A 316 -16.09 23.73 -24.34
N TRP A 317 -17.28 23.17 -24.41
CA TRP A 317 -17.55 21.87 -25.00
C TRP A 317 -17.90 22.02 -26.47
N ASP A 318 -17.30 21.21 -27.32
CA ASP A 318 -17.74 20.93 -28.68
C ASP A 318 -18.22 19.48 -28.71
N PHE A 319 -19.51 19.26 -28.96
CA PHE A 319 -20.11 17.92 -28.92
C PHE A 319 -19.92 17.15 -30.24
N GLY A 320 -19.28 17.75 -31.26
CA GLY A 320 -19.05 17.10 -32.55
C GLY A 320 -20.31 16.98 -33.42
N ASP A 321 -21.40 17.64 -33.04
CA ASP A 321 -22.67 17.72 -33.79
C ASP A 321 -23.04 19.16 -34.17
N GLN A 322 -22.03 20.05 -34.21
CA GLN A 322 -22.14 21.50 -34.46
C GLN A 322 -22.78 22.28 -33.30
N THR A 323 -23.02 21.66 -32.14
CA THR A 323 -23.47 22.34 -30.93
C THR A 323 -22.36 22.40 -29.87
N SER A 324 -22.51 23.32 -28.91
CA SER A 324 -21.51 23.58 -27.89
C SER A 324 -22.13 24.02 -26.57
N SER A 325 -21.39 23.93 -25.47
CA SER A 325 -21.76 24.48 -24.16
C SER A 325 -20.57 25.16 -23.49
N THR A 326 -20.83 26.13 -22.61
CA THR A 326 -19.82 26.75 -21.72
C THR A 326 -19.99 26.33 -20.26
N GLU A 327 -20.96 25.48 -19.96
CA GLU A 327 -21.12 24.90 -18.62
C GLU A 327 -19.95 23.96 -18.32
N GLN A 328 -19.55 23.90 -17.05
CA GLN A 328 -18.50 22.98 -16.62
C GLN A 328 -18.92 21.51 -16.83
N ASN A 329 -20.16 21.16 -16.46
CA ASN A 329 -20.69 19.79 -16.52
C ASN A 329 -22.05 19.75 -17.26
N PRO A 330 -22.07 19.89 -18.60
CA PRO A 330 -23.33 19.98 -19.35
C PRO A 330 -24.02 18.62 -19.50
N VAL A 331 -25.34 18.65 -19.64
CA VAL A 331 -26.12 17.54 -20.21
C VAL A 331 -26.47 17.91 -21.64
N HIS A 332 -26.09 17.06 -22.60
CA HIS A 332 -26.37 17.27 -24.02
C HIS A 332 -27.28 16.19 -24.59
N ARG A 333 -28.17 16.59 -25.50
CA ARG A 333 -29.09 15.68 -26.20
C ARG A 333 -28.78 15.69 -27.69
N TYR A 334 -28.31 14.56 -28.20
CA TYR A 334 -27.98 14.43 -29.62
C TYR A 334 -29.24 14.24 -30.47
N LYS A 335 -29.35 15.02 -31.55
CA LYS A 335 -30.47 14.89 -32.50
C LYS A 335 -30.43 13.58 -33.27
N ASN A 336 -29.25 13.16 -33.70
CA ASN A 336 -29.03 11.99 -34.54
C ASN A 336 -28.28 10.91 -33.77
N ARG A 337 -28.44 9.66 -34.21
CA ARG A 337 -27.55 8.56 -33.78
C ARG A 337 -26.19 8.71 -34.44
N GLY A 338 -25.13 8.27 -33.77
CA GLY A 338 -23.79 8.38 -34.33
C GLY A 338 -22.67 8.17 -33.32
N LYS A 339 -21.45 8.31 -33.84
CA LYS A 339 -20.21 8.36 -33.07
C LYS A 339 -19.67 9.78 -33.15
N TYR A 340 -19.39 10.40 -32.01
CA TYR A 340 -19.04 11.81 -31.94
C TYR A 340 -17.59 12.02 -31.51
N VAL A 341 -16.95 13.04 -32.10
CA VAL A 341 -15.68 13.58 -31.59
C VAL A 341 -16.03 14.72 -30.66
N VAL A 342 -16.00 14.44 -29.36
CA VAL A 342 -16.29 15.46 -28.35
C VAL A 342 -14.98 16.06 -27.86
N THR A 343 -14.91 17.39 -27.75
CA THR A 343 -13.73 18.11 -27.27
C THR A 343 -14.10 19.06 -26.15
N LEU A 344 -13.42 18.95 -25.02
CA LEU A 344 -13.42 19.98 -23.98
C LEU A 344 -12.21 20.88 -24.19
N TYR A 345 -12.44 22.19 -24.26
CA TYR A 345 -11.44 23.24 -24.17
C TYR A 345 -11.56 23.91 -22.80
N ILE A 346 -10.42 24.15 -22.16
CA ILE A 346 -10.34 24.90 -20.90
C ILE A 346 -9.34 26.05 -21.04
N LYS A 347 -9.58 27.12 -20.30
CA LYS A 347 -8.67 28.26 -20.21
C LYS A 347 -8.56 28.72 -18.76
N GLY A 348 -7.34 29.08 -18.36
CA GLY A 348 -7.01 29.60 -17.04
C GLY A 348 -5.95 30.69 -17.11
N PRO A 349 -5.51 31.25 -15.97
CA PRO A 349 -4.49 32.30 -15.93
C PRO A 349 -3.14 31.86 -16.53
N ARG A 350 -2.86 30.55 -16.45
CA ARG A 350 -1.59 29.93 -16.86
C ARG A 350 -1.63 29.31 -18.26
N GLY A 351 -2.67 29.56 -19.05
CA GLY A 351 -2.78 29.11 -20.44
C GLY A 351 -4.13 28.48 -20.80
N GLU A 352 -4.13 27.66 -21.83
CA GLU A 352 -5.28 26.91 -22.31
C GLU A 352 -4.86 25.46 -22.63
N ASP A 353 -5.81 24.53 -22.52
CA ASP A 353 -5.61 23.15 -22.93
C ASP A 353 -6.91 22.58 -23.53
N ARG A 354 -6.81 21.47 -24.27
CA ARG A 354 -7.97 20.76 -24.79
C ARG A 354 -7.80 19.25 -24.75
N ARG A 355 -8.90 18.53 -24.56
CA ARG A 355 -8.94 17.06 -24.68
C ARG A 355 -10.10 16.63 -25.55
N ALA A 356 -9.78 15.95 -26.65
CA ALA A 356 -10.75 15.30 -27.51
C ALA A 356 -10.83 13.81 -27.19
N LYS A 357 -12.04 13.24 -27.19
CA LYS A 357 -12.27 11.80 -27.27
C LYS A 357 -12.96 11.49 -28.59
N VAL A 358 -12.30 10.70 -29.42
CA VAL A 358 -12.72 10.41 -30.79
C VAL A 358 -13.60 9.17 -30.77
N TRP A 359 -14.90 9.35 -31.01
CA TRP A 359 -15.89 8.28 -31.15
C TRP A 359 -16.20 7.47 -29.88
N ASP A 360 -15.72 7.90 -28.71
CA ASP A 360 -16.10 7.32 -27.42
C ASP A 360 -17.58 7.56 -27.10
N VAL A 361 -18.09 8.74 -27.43
CA VAL A 361 -19.51 9.06 -27.26
C VAL A 361 -20.29 8.51 -28.43
N VAL A 362 -20.97 7.39 -28.18
CA VAL A 362 -21.83 6.70 -29.12
C VAL A 362 -23.26 6.72 -28.59
N VAL A 363 -24.18 7.21 -29.40
CA VAL A 363 -25.62 7.27 -29.04
C VAL A 363 -26.45 6.59 -30.13
N ARG A 364 -27.51 5.89 -29.72
CA ARG A 364 -28.31 5.03 -30.59
C ARG A 364 -29.63 5.66 -31.02
#